data_AF-A0A940NLH3-F1
#
_entry.id   AF-A0A940NLH3-F1
#
_cell.length_a   1.000
_cell.length_b   1.000
_cell.length_c   1.000
_cell.angle_alpha   90.00
_cell.angle_beta   90.00
_cell.angle_gamma   90.00
#
_symmetry.space_group_name_H-M   'P 1'
#
loop_
_entity.id
_entity.type
_entity.pdbx_description
1 polymer ?
#
loop_
_entity_poly.entity_id
_entity_poly.type
_entity_poly.pdbx_seq_one_letter_code
_entity_poly.pdbx_strand_id
1 'polypeptide(L)'
;MVKTGSRILGTATADSNGSFKLTLESLLKAGTVLTVTAEKDGEASPETKVKVVDVTPTALPVVNEVKDNSKNVTGKTEAGSKVTVKAGSEVLGTAKADSKGNFTITLKSMPKAGRILTVTATDQAGNSSRASEVTVKDAIPPSKPVVKDITSKDKKITGKAEAGTKVTVNAGSKVLGTALADSKGNFTITLKSPLKAGTVVTVVAKDKAGNESTLLKVIVKK
;
A
#
# COMPACT_ATOMS: atom_id res chain seq x y z
N MET A 1 43.60 19.02 18.21
CA MET A 1 42.78 18.13 19.07
C MET A 1 41.31 18.18 18.64
N VAL A 2 40.62 17.04 18.67
CA VAL A 2 39.16 16.95 18.47
C VAL A 2 38.52 16.38 19.74
N LYS A 3 37.48 17.03 20.27
CA LYS A 3 36.77 16.61 21.50
C LYS A 3 35.25 16.70 21.34
N THR A 4 34.51 16.01 22.21
CA THR A 4 33.07 16.20 22.42
C THR A 4 32.81 16.47 23.90
N GLY A 5 32.25 17.64 24.23
CA GLY A 5 32.26 18.14 25.60
C GLY A 5 33.69 18.16 26.17
N SER A 6 33.91 17.49 27.30
CA SER A 6 35.23 17.31 27.91
C SER A 6 36.00 16.08 27.39
N ARG A 7 35.36 15.19 26.62
CA ARG A 7 35.99 13.94 26.14
C ARG A 7 36.83 14.20 24.90
N ILE A 8 38.13 13.96 24.98
CA ILE A 8 39.03 13.98 23.82
C ILE A 8 38.74 12.74 22.96
N LEU A 9 38.56 12.95 21.66
CA LEU A 9 38.35 11.90 20.66
C LEU A 9 39.64 11.50 19.94
N GLY A 10 40.61 12.41 19.93
CA GLY A 10 41.94 12.17 19.40
C GLY A 10 42.65 13.45 18.99
N THR A 11 43.89 13.27 18.58
CA THR A 11 44.76 14.32 18.08
C THR A 11 45.32 13.90 16.73
N ALA A 12 45.53 14.88 15.86
CA ALA A 12 46.20 14.70 14.58
C ALA A 12 47.12 15.89 14.36
N THR A 13 48.26 15.65 13.75
CA THR A 13 49.17 16.72 13.30
C THR A 13 48.69 17.22 11.93
N ALA A 14 48.63 18.54 11.76
CA ALA A 14 48.34 19.14 10.48
C ALA A 14 49.58 19.08 9.55
N ASP A 15 49.36 18.92 8.25
CA ASP A 15 50.41 18.98 7.23
C ASP A 15 50.87 20.42 6.95
N SER A 16 51.81 20.59 6.02
CA SER A 16 52.34 21.90 5.63
C SER A 16 51.29 22.86 5.06
N ASN A 17 50.14 22.34 4.65
CA ASN A 17 49.01 23.12 4.13
C ASN A 17 47.90 23.31 5.18
N GLY A 18 48.14 22.92 6.44
CA GLY A 18 47.17 23.02 7.53
C GLY A 18 46.06 21.97 7.50
N SER A 19 46.15 20.97 6.60
CA SER A 19 45.16 19.89 6.53
C SER A 19 45.50 18.78 7.52
N PHE A 20 44.48 18.14 8.09
CA PHE A 20 44.67 17.02 9.01
C PHE A 20 43.61 15.95 8.78
N LYS A 21 43.92 14.71 9.16
CA LYS A 21 42.98 13.59 9.14
C LYS A 21 42.98 12.93 10.51
N LEU A 22 41.80 12.83 11.12
CA LEU A 22 41.60 12.06 12.34
C LEU A 22 40.66 10.89 12.04
N THR A 23 41.10 9.68 12.35
CA THR A 23 40.24 8.49 12.33
C THR A 23 39.69 8.29 13.74
N LEU A 24 38.36 8.16 13.86
CA LEU A 24 37.70 7.93 15.13
C LEU A 24 37.57 6.43 15.38
N GLU A 25 37.79 6.00 16.62
CA GLU A 25 37.70 4.59 17.04
C GLU A 25 36.27 4.05 17.01
N SER A 26 35.26 4.94 17.08
CA SER A 26 33.86 4.57 17.06
C SER A 26 33.02 5.61 16.31
N LEU A 27 31.92 5.15 15.71
CA LEU A 27 30.91 6.05 15.16
C LEU A 27 30.31 6.93 16.27
N LEU A 28 30.08 8.20 15.94
CA LEU A 28 29.44 9.15 16.84
C LEU A 28 27.95 9.21 16.52
N LYS A 29 27.14 9.44 17.55
CA LYS A 29 25.70 9.68 17.35
C LYS A 29 25.50 10.95 16.52
N ALA A 30 24.56 10.91 15.58
CA ALA A 30 24.13 12.10 14.88
C ALA A 30 23.72 13.20 15.87
N GLY A 31 24.03 14.44 15.53
CA GLY A 31 23.82 15.59 16.38
C GLY A 31 24.92 15.88 17.41
N THR A 32 25.88 14.96 17.61
CA THR A 32 27.05 15.21 18.45
C THR A 32 27.82 16.42 17.95
N VAL A 33 28.10 17.37 18.84
CA VAL A 33 28.96 18.52 18.53
C VAL A 33 30.40 18.15 18.86
N LEU A 34 31.25 18.28 17.84
CA LEU A 34 32.69 18.21 17.91
C LEU A 34 33.26 19.60 18.04
N THR A 35 34.24 19.73 18.92
CA THR A 35 35.08 20.92 19.02
C THR A 35 36.47 20.59 18.52
N VAL A 36 36.97 21.39 17.59
CA VAL A 36 38.30 21.27 16.98
C VAL A 36 39.14 22.48 17.39
N THR A 37 40.34 22.21 17.87
CA THR A 37 41.37 23.21 18.21
C THR A 37 42.71 22.77 17.61
N ALA A 38 43.49 23.71 17.11
CA ALA A 38 44.90 23.51 16.78
C ALA A 38 45.76 24.17 17.85
N GLU A 39 46.97 23.64 18.07
CA GLU A 39 47.94 24.24 18.98
C GLU A 39 49.30 24.24 18.31
N LYS A 40 50.05 25.32 18.48
CA LYS A 40 51.45 25.42 18.06
C LYS A 40 52.20 26.30 19.06
N ASP A 41 53.35 25.82 19.52
CA ASP A 41 54.24 26.54 20.43
C ASP A 41 53.54 27.05 21.72
N GLY A 42 52.56 26.28 22.22
CA GLY A 42 51.77 26.60 23.43
C GLY A 42 50.58 27.52 23.19
N GLU A 43 50.38 28.01 21.96
CA GLU A 43 49.25 28.87 21.59
C GLU A 43 48.15 28.05 20.89
N ALA A 44 46.93 28.17 21.39
CA ALA A 44 45.77 27.46 20.84
C ALA A 44 44.96 28.35 19.90
N SER A 45 44.44 27.76 18.82
CA SER A 45 43.46 28.42 17.95
C SER A 45 42.12 28.62 18.68
N PRO A 46 41.26 29.53 18.19
CA PRO A 46 39.84 29.50 18.53
C PRO A 46 39.20 28.14 18.26
N GLU A 47 38.14 27.83 19.00
CA GLU A 47 37.38 26.59 18.83
C GLU A 47 36.52 26.64 17.55
N THR A 48 36.67 25.63 16.69
CA THR A 48 35.71 25.35 15.60
C THR A 48 34.73 24.27 16.02
N LYS A 49 33.44 24.45 15.77
CA LYS A 49 32.41 23.46 16.07
C LYS A 49 31.91 22.76 14.81
N VAL A 50 31.85 21.43 14.83
CA VAL A 50 31.32 20.58 13.74
C VAL A 50 30.24 19.69 14.31
N LYS A 51 29.08 19.61 13.65
CA LYS A 51 28.00 18.72 14.05
C LYS A 51 28.07 17.42 13.25
N VAL A 52 28.05 16.28 13.93
CA VAL A 52 27.93 14.97 13.28
C VAL A 52 26.55 14.90 12.63
N VAL A 53 26.52 14.59 11.32
CA VAL A 53 25.28 14.46 10.56
C VAL A 53 24.80 13.01 10.55
N ASP A 54 23.49 12.82 10.53
CA ASP A 54 22.93 11.49 10.28
C ASP A 54 22.93 11.22 8.77
N VAL A 55 23.51 10.10 8.38
CA VAL A 55 23.56 9.64 6.99
C VAL A 55 22.90 8.27 6.83
N THR A 56 22.19 7.80 7.86
CA THR A 56 21.62 6.45 7.90
C THR A 56 20.22 6.48 7.32
N PRO A 57 19.94 5.77 6.21
CA PRO A 57 18.59 5.63 5.70
C PRO A 57 17.65 4.98 6.71
N THR A 58 16.43 5.49 6.77
CA THR A 58 15.34 4.83 7.51
C THR A 58 15.01 3.45 6.93
N ALA A 59 14.46 2.57 7.76
CA ALA A 59 14.04 1.23 7.34
C ALA A 59 12.92 1.27 6.28
N LEU A 60 12.85 0.20 5.49
CA LEU A 60 11.82 0.01 4.47
C LEU A 60 10.41 0.11 5.10
N PRO A 61 9.47 0.93 4.57
CA PRO A 61 8.11 0.96 5.07
C PRO A 61 7.41 -0.40 4.94
N VAL A 62 6.77 -0.87 5.99
CA VAL A 62 5.86 -2.02 5.92
C VAL A 62 4.49 -1.50 5.54
N VAL A 63 3.96 -1.91 4.39
CA VAL A 63 2.69 -1.42 3.86
C VAL A 63 1.63 -2.51 4.02
N ASN A 64 0.47 -2.16 4.57
CA ASN A 64 -0.66 -3.07 4.68
C ASN A 64 -1.27 -3.37 3.31
N GLU A 65 -2.19 -4.34 3.23
CA GLU A 65 -2.93 -4.61 2.01
C GLU A 65 -3.66 -3.36 1.49
N VAL A 66 -3.55 -3.14 0.18
CA VAL A 66 -4.15 -2.01 -0.51
C VAL A 66 -5.17 -2.51 -1.51
N LYS A 67 -6.39 -1.98 -1.45
CA LYS A 67 -7.50 -2.34 -2.37
C LYS A 67 -7.94 -1.13 -3.19
N ASP A 68 -8.45 -1.37 -4.39
CA ASP A 68 -8.89 -0.31 -5.31
C ASP A 68 -10.17 0.42 -4.88
N ASN A 69 -10.90 -0.12 -3.92
CA ASN A 69 -12.00 0.54 -3.22
C ASN A 69 -11.57 1.25 -1.90
N SER A 70 -10.28 1.23 -1.57
CA SER A 70 -9.74 1.92 -0.38
C SER A 70 -9.56 3.42 -0.63
N LYS A 71 -9.55 4.21 0.45
CA LYS A 71 -9.18 5.64 0.41
C LYS A 71 -7.78 5.92 0.95
N ASN A 72 -7.21 4.95 1.66
CA ASN A 72 -5.99 5.13 2.43
C ASN A 72 -4.96 4.06 2.09
N VAL A 73 -3.69 4.45 2.11
CA VAL A 73 -2.56 3.54 2.23
C VAL A 73 -2.05 3.62 3.68
N THR A 74 -1.96 2.48 4.35
CA THR A 74 -1.56 2.41 5.76
C THR A 74 -0.37 1.50 5.94
N GLY A 75 0.35 1.68 7.04
CA GLY A 75 1.50 0.84 7.35
C GLY A 75 2.33 1.36 8.51
N LYS A 76 3.58 0.89 8.58
CA LYS A 76 4.57 1.31 9.57
C LYS A 76 5.90 1.69 8.92
N THR A 77 6.58 2.65 9.51
CA THR A 77 7.98 3.01 9.24
C THR A 77 8.58 3.61 10.51
N GLU A 78 9.76 4.22 10.42
CA GLU A 78 10.34 4.97 11.55
C GLU A 78 9.46 6.14 11.98
N ALA A 79 9.34 6.31 13.30
CA ALA A 79 8.51 7.34 13.90
C ALA A 79 8.92 8.74 13.45
N GLY A 80 7.95 9.54 13.02
CA GLY A 80 8.19 10.89 12.56
C GLY A 80 8.79 11.03 11.15
N SER A 81 9.08 9.93 10.45
CA SER A 81 9.51 9.98 9.04
C SER A 81 8.38 10.43 8.12
N LYS A 82 8.72 11.17 7.06
CA LYS A 82 7.80 11.52 5.97
C LYS A 82 7.67 10.35 5.00
N VAL A 83 6.49 9.78 4.92
CA VAL A 83 6.13 8.70 4.00
C VAL A 83 5.59 9.29 2.70
N THR A 84 6.03 8.75 1.57
CA THR A 84 5.59 9.14 0.22
C THR A 84 5.10 7.92 -0.53
N VAL A 85 3.90 7.99 -1.12
CA VAL A 85 3.32 6.94 -1.97
C VAL A 85 3.30 7.43 -3.41
N LYS A 86 3.82 6.61 -4.33
CA LYS A 86 3.85 6.89 -5.76
C LYS A 86 3.24 5.76 -6.58
N ALA A 87 2.80 6.11 -7.79
CA ALA A 87 2.52 5.16 -8.86
C ALA A 87 3.44 5.49 -10.06
N GLY A 88 4.56 4.79 -10.17
CA GLY A 88 5.61 5.18 -11.13
C GLY A 88 6.28 6.47 -10.67
N SER A 89 6.30 7.50 -11.51
CA SER A 89 6.85 8.81 -11.17
C SER A 89 5.88 9.74 -10.42
N GLU A 90 4.57 9.47 -10.51
CA GLU A 90 3.52 10.32 -9.91
C GLU A 90 3.45 10.14 -8.39
N VAL A 91 3.48 11.24 -7.63
CA VAL A 91 3.21 11.24 -6.18
C VAL A 91 1.71 11.28 -5.95
N LEU A 92 1.17 10.23 -5.34
CA LEU A 92 -0.25 10.13 -5.01
C LEU A 92 -0.58 10.76 -3.66
N GLY A 93 0.37 10.73 -2.72
CA GLY A 93 0.18 11.30 -1.39
C GLY A 93 1.40 11.18 -0.50
N THR A 94 1.38 11.95 0.59
CA THR A 94 2.41 11.92 1.64
C THR A 94 1.78 12.07 3.01
N ALA A 95 2.37 11.47 4.04
CA ALA A 95 2.03 11.74 5.44
C ALA A 95 3.26 11.58 6.33
N LYS A 96 3.16 12.04 7.59
CA LYS A 96 4.17 11.76 8.61
C LYS A 96 3.75 10.53 9.41
N ALA A 97 4.69 9.64 9.71
CA ALA A 97 4.45 8.56 10.66
C ALA A 97 4.29 9.12 12.08
N ASP A 98 3.39 8.53 12.86
CA ASP A 98 3.16 8.91 14.27
C ASP A 98 4.34 8.52 15.18
N SER A 99 4.24 8.81 16.48
CA SER A 99 5.28 8.48 17.47
C SER A 99 5.50 6.97 17.66
N LYS A 100 4.59 6.13 17.15
CA LYS A 100 4.68 4.67 17.15
C LYS A 100 5.07 4.12 15.76
N GLY A 101 5.37 5.00 14.80
CA GLY A 101 5.74 4.63 13.43
C GLY A 101 4.57 4.30 12.50
N ASN A 102 3.31 4.41 12.94
CA ASN A 102 2.18 4.15 12.05
C ASN A 102 1.96 5.33 11.09
N PHE A 103 1.65 5.04 9.84
CA PHE A 103 1.23 6.06 8.89
C PHE A 103 -0.12 5.70 8.26
N THR A 104 -0.89 6.74 7.93
CA THR A 104 -2.11 6.67 7.12
C THR A 104 -2.04 7.80 6.11
N ILE A 105 -2.06 7.46 4.83
CA ILE A 105 -2.03 8.42 3.72
C ILE A 105 -3.35 8.33 2.97
N THR A 106 -4.15 9.38 3.03
CA THR A 106 -5.36 9.50 2.22
C THR A 106 -4.99 9.91 0.79
N LEU A 107 -5.43 9.13 -0.20
CA LEU A 107 -5.21 9.44 -1.61
C LEU A 107 -6.43 10.18 -2.19
N LYS A 108 -6.20 11.12 -3.12
CA LYS A 108 -7.29 11.80 -3.83
C LYS A 108 -8.07 10.86 -4.74
N SER A 109 -7.34 9.96 -5.39
CA SER A 109 -7.89 8.92 -6.26
C SER A 109 -7.10 7.63 -6.03
N MET A 110 -7.83 6.53 -5.87
CA MET A 110 -7.22 5.23 -5.68
C MET A 110 -6.90 4.62 -7.05
N PRO A 111 -5.65 4.19 -7.31
CA PRO A 111 -5.33 3.50 -8.55
C PRO A 111 -6.13 2.20 -8.70
N LYS A 112 -6.35 1.79 -9.94
CA LYS A 112 -7.06 0.54 -10.26
C LYS A 112 -6.26 -0.69 -9.80
N ALA A 113 -6.99 -1.78 -9.58
CA ALA A 113 -6.39 -3.07 -9.28
C ALA A 113 -5.30 -3.46 -10.30
N GLY A 114 -4.26 -4.14 -9.82
CA GLY A 114 -3.07 -4.51 -10.58
C GLY A 114 -2.01 -3.41 -10.64
N ARG A 115 -2.32 -2.15 -10.28
CA ARG A 115 -1.29 -1.10 -10.22
C ARG A 115 -0.32 -1.36 -9.07
N ILE A 116 0.98 -1.25 -9.34
CA ILE A 116 2.02 -1.27 -8.32
C ILE A 116 2.19 0.13 -7.73
N LEU A 117 2.16 0.25 -6.40
CA LEU A 117 2.53 1.46 -5.68
C LEU A 117 3.91 1.29 -5.07
N THR A 118 4.70 2.36 -5.11
CA THR A 118 5.99 2.44 -4.41
C THR A 118 5.87 3.34 -3.20
N VAL A 119 6.34 2.87 -2.04
CA VAL A 119 6.27 3.60 -0.77
C VAL A 119 7.66 3.79 -0.20
N THR A 120 8.06 5.04 0.05
CA THR A 120 9.34 5.38 0.69
C THR A 120 9.08 6.17 1.96
N ALA A 121 10.04 6.14 2.89
CA ALA A 121 10.07 7.01 4.04
C ALA A 121 11.37 7.82 4.03
N THR A 122 11.30 9.07 4.49
CA THR A 122 12.44 9.96 4.66
C THR A 122 12.47 10.42 6.11
N ASP A 123 13.59 10.21 6.80
CA ASP A 123 13.77 10.61 8.19
C ASP A 123 13.86 12.15 8.35
N GLN A 124 14.09 12.61 9.58
CA GLN A 124 14.21 14.05 9.87
C GLN A 124 15.53 14.67 9.36
N ALA A 125 16.55 13.85 9.13
CA ALA A 125 17.84 14.27 8.60
C ALA A 125 17.86 14.31 7.06
N GLY A 126 16.84 13.77 6.40
CA GLY A 126 16.70 13.72 4.95
C GLY A 126 17.11 12.39 4.32
N ASN A 127 17.47 11.37 5.10
CA ASN A 127 17.86 10.07 4.56
C ASN A 127 16.62 9.27 4.19
N SER A 128 16.59 8.77 2.95
CA SER A 128 15.42 8.06 2.42
C SER A 128 15.63 6.55 2.38
N SER A 129 14.59 5.79 2.73
CA SER A 129 14.56 4.34 2.61
C SER A 129 14.65 3.89 1.16
N ARG A 130 14.91 2.59 0.97
CA ARG A 130 14.50 1.90 -0.26
C ARG A 130 12.97 1.94 -0.42
N ALA A 131 12.47 1.66 -1.62
CA ALA A 131 11.03 1.64 -1.89
C ALA A 131 10.41 0.28 -1.59
N SER A 132 9.26 0.28 -0.92
CA SER A 132 8.39 -0.89 -0.77
C SER A 132 7.41 -0.93 -1.91
N GLU A 133 7.18 -2.11 -2.47
CA GLU A 133 6.19 -2.29 -3.53
C GLU A 133 4.94 -2.99 -3.00
N VAL A 134 3.77 -2.48 -3.36
CA VAL A 134 2.49 -3.12 -3.08
C VAL A 134 1.60 -3.06 -4.32
N THR A 135 1.03 -4.19 -4.72
CA THR A 135 0.04 -4.23 -5.81
C THR A 135 -1.34 -3.97 -5.24
N VAL A 136 -2.06 -3.02 -5.86
CA VAL A 136 -3.47 -2.76 -5.52
C VAL A 136 -4.30 -3.99 -5.88
N LYS A 137 -5.04 -4.54 -4.92
CA LYS A 137 -5.96 -5.65 -5.13
C LYS A 137 -7.34 -5.17 -5.56
N ASP A 138 -7.99 -5.98 -6.38
CA ASP A 138 -9.38 -5.78 -6.77
C ASP A 138 -10.32 -6.15 -5.62
N ALA A 139 -11.14 -5.18 -5.21
CA ALA A 139 -12.19 -5.36 -4.22
C ALA A 139 -13.51 -4.72 -4.66
N ILE A 140 -13.68 -4.45 -5.96
CA ILE A 140 -14.91 -3.89 -6.51
C ILE A 140 -15.76 -5.06 -7.00
N PRO A 141 -16.91 -5.34 -6.37
CA PRO A 141 -17.77 -6.41 -6.84
C PRO A 141 -18.41 -6.10 -8.19
N PRO A 142 -18.75 -7.14 -8.97
CA PRO A 142 -19.44 -6.94 -10.22
C PRO A 142 -20.86 -6.40 -10.00
N SER A 143 -21.40 -5.77 -11.03
CA SER A 143 -22.79 -5.29 -11.03
C SER A 143 -23.79 -6.42 -10.75
N LYS A 144 -24.90 -6.09 -10.06
CA LYS A 144 -25.97 -7.06 -9.79
C LYS A 144 -26.52 -7.62 -11.11
N PRO A 145 -26.60 -8.95 -11.27
CA PRO A 145 -27.20 -9.56 -12.46
C PRO A 145 -28.63 -9.09 -12.69
N VAL A 146 -29.06 -9.17 -13.94
CA VAL A 146 -30.44 -8.98 -14.38
C VAL A 146 -30.91 -10.28 -15.02
N VAL A 147 -32.12 -10.72 -14.68
CA VAL A 147 -32.72 -11.96 -15.17
C VAL A 147 -34.06 -11.61 -15.83
N LYS A 148 -34.37 -12.25 -16.95
CA LYS A 148 -35.72 -12.16 -17.54
C LYS A 148 -36.74 -12.80 -16.59
N ASP A 149 -38.01 -12.49 -16.75
CA ASP A 149 -39.06 -13.18 -15.99
C ASP A 149 -38.92 -14.71 -16.13
N ILE A 150 -39.08 -15.40 -15.00
CA ILE A 150 -39.05 -16.86 -14.93
C ILE A 150 -40.47 -17.34 -14.70
N THR A 151 -40.95 -18.24 -15.54
CA THR A 151 -42.25 -18.89 -15.45
C THR A 151 -42.09 -20.37 -15.06
N SER A 152 -43.18 -20.98 -14.62
CA SER A 152 -43.18 -22.40 -14.22
C SER A 152 -43.01 -23.37 -15.41
N LYS A 153 -42.99 -22.84 -16.63
CA LYS A 153 -42.78 -23.59 -17.88
C LYS A 153 -41.35 -23.48 -18.41
N ASP A 154 -40.55 -22.55 -17.89
CA ASP A 154 -39.22 -22.30 -18.40
C ASP A 154 -38.26 -23.45 -18.07
N LYS A 155 -37.47 -23.83 -19.07
CA LYS A 155 -36.36 -24.79 -18.94
C LYS A 155 -35.00 -24.11 -18.85
N LYS A 156 -34.96 -22.79 -18.97
CA LYS A 156 -33.73 -22.00 -18.96
C LYS A 156 -33.96 -20.72 -18.17
N ILE A 157 -32.96 -20.31 -17.40
CA ILE A 157 -32.88 -18.98 -16.81
C ILE A 157 -31.85 -18.21 -17.65
N THR A 158 -32.29 -17.09 -18.22
CA THR A 158 -31.44 -16.24 -19.06
C THR A 158 -31.39 -14.83 -18.49
N GLY A 159 -30.24 -14.18 -18.67
CA GLY A 159 -30.02 -12.87 -18.09
C GLY A 159 -28.75 -12.21 -18.58
N LYS A 160 -28.45 -11.07 -17.96
CA LYS A 160 -27.21 -10.32 -18.14
C LYS A 160 -26.46 -10.19 -16.81
N ALA A 161 -25.14 -10.26 -16.89
CA ALA A 161 -24.21 -9.90 -15.83
C ALA A 161 -22.98 -9.24 -16.47
N GLU A 162 -22.06 -8.74 -15.66
CA GLU A 162 -20.80 -8.23 -16.15
C GLU A 162 -20.00 -9.33 -16.87
N ALA A 163 -19.44 -9.00 -18.04
CA ALA A 163 -18.77 -9.96 -18.90
C ALA A 163 -17.61 -10.68 -18.17
N GLY A 164 -17.50 -11.99 -18.38
CA GLY A 164 -16.46 -12.82 -17.76
C GLY A 164 -16.71 -13.19 -16.28
N THR A 165 -17.76 -12.66 -15.65
CA THR A 165 -18.12 -13.05 -14.28
C THR A 165 -18.81 -14.41 -14.25
N LYS A 166 -18.61 -15.15 -13.16
CA LYS A 166 -19.32 -16.40 -12.89
C LYS A 166 -20.66 -16.09 -12.22
N VAL A 167 -21.75 -16.38 -12.91
CA VAL A 167 -23.11 -16.29 -12.40
C VAL A 167 -23.50 -17.60 -11.73
N THR A 168 -24.02 -17.53 -10.51
CA THR A 168 -24.57 -18.67 -9.77
C THR A 168 -26.04 -18.42 -9.48
N VAL A 169 -26.87 -19.42 -9.77
CA VAL A 169 -28.33 -19.37 -9.57
C VAL A 169 -28.74 -20.44 -8.56
N ASN A 170 -29.47 -20.04 -7.51
CA ASN A 170 -29.93 -20.93 -6.44
C ASN A 170 -31.45 -20.85 -6.24
N ALA A 171 -32.02 -21.90 -5.66
CA ALA A 171 -33.34 -21.89 -5.02
C ALA A 171 -33.17 -22.31 -3.56
N GLY A 172 -33.28 -21.35 -2.64
CA GLY A 172 -32.84 -21.55 -1.25
C GLY A 172 -31.33 -21.86 -1.20
N SER A 173 -30.95 -22.92 -0.48
CA SER A 173 -29.55 -23.39 -0.40
C SER A 173 -29.11 -24.25 -1.59
N LYS A 174 -30.04 -24.63 -2.48
CA LYS A 174 -29.74 -25.53 -3.61
C LYS A 174 -29.24 -24.73 -4.81
N VAL A 175 -28.04 -25.05 -5.27
CA VAL A 175 -27.51 -24.55 -6.55
C VAL A 175 -28.30 -25.18 -7.71
N LEU A 176 -28.92 -24.34 -8.53
CA LEU A 176 -29.60 -24.76 -9.75
C LEU A 176 -28.61 -24.85 -10.93
N GLY A 177 -27.61 -23.97 -10.96
CA GLY A 177 -26.52 -24.03 -11.92
C GLY A 177 -25.59 -22.82 -11.85
N THR A 178 -24.52 -22.89 -12.63
CA THR A 178 -23.55 -21.80 -12.82
C THR A 178 -23.23 -21.60 -14.29
N ALA A 179 -22.97 -20.37 -14.71
CA ALA A 179 -22.49 -20.05 -16.05
C ALA A 179 -21.52 -18.86 -16.01
N LEU A 180 -20.65 -18.75 -17.01
CA LEU A 180 -19.93 -17.51 -17.26
C LEU A 180 -20.79 -16.58 -18.10
N ALA A 181 -20.80 -15.30 -17.77
CA ALA A 181 -21.34 -14.27 -18.66
C ALA A 181 -20.39 -14.11 -19.87
N ASP A 182 -20.95 -14.16 -21.08
CA ASP A 182 -20.18 -14.00 -22.31
C ASP A 182 -19.61 -12.58 -22.48
N SER A 183 -18.88 -12.32 -23.56
CA SER A 183 -18.30 -11.00 -23.84
C SER A 183 -19.34 -9.88 -24.03
N LYS A 184 -20.62 -10.22 -24.24
CA LYS A 184 -21.76 -9.31 -24.32
C LYS A 184 -22.55 -9.27 -23.01
N GLY A 185 -22.07 -9.96 -21.97
CA GLY A 185 -22.68 -10.05 -20.65
C GLY A 185 -23.83 -11.05 -20.55
N ASN A 186 -24.17 -11.82 -21.59
CA ASN A 186 -25.29 -12.76 -21.51
C ASN A 186 -24.89 -14.04 -20.79
N PHE A 187 -25.80 -14.60 -20.00
CA PHE A 187 -25.65 -15.95 -19.44
C PHE A 187 -26.94 -16.76 -19.63
N THR A 188 -26.78 -18.08 -19.66
CA THR A 188 -27.89 -19.05 -19.72
C THR A 188 -27.63 -20.21 -18.78
N ILE A 189 -28.57 -20.49 -17.89
CA ILE A 189 -28.58 -21.68 -17.04
C ILE A 189 -29.70 -22.61 -17.54
N THR A 190 -29.35 -23.82 -17.94
CA THR A 190 -30.35 -24.85 -18.28
C THR A 190 -30.79 -25.57 -17.00
N LEU A 191 -32.10 -25.63 -16.76
CA LEU A 191 -32.68 -26.28 -15.60
C LEU A 191 -32.88 -27.77 -15.88
N LYS A 192 -32.60 -28.62 -14.88
CA LYS A 192 -32.91 -30.06 -14.95
C LYS A 192 -34.42 -30.31 -15.03
N SER A 193 -35.21 -29.46 -14.38
CA SER A 193 -36.67 -29.48 -14.40
C SER A 193 -37.19 -28.04 -14.23
N PRO A 194 -38.36 -27.68 -14.79
CA PRO A 194 -38.98 -26.40 -14.51
C PRO A 194 -39.22 -26.20 -13.01
N LEU A 195 -39.21 -24.94 -12.58
CA LEU A 195 -39.41 -24.57 -11.18
C LEU A 195 -40.91 -24.37 -10.90
N LYS A 196 -41.34 -24.64 -9.67
CA LYS A 196 -42.73 -24.38 -9.26
C LYS A 196 -42.98 -22.87 -9.19
N ALA A 197 -44.17 -22.42 -9.60
CA ALA A 197 -44.61 -21.05 -9.36
C ALA A 197 -44.54 -20.72 -7.85
N GLY A 198 -44.10 -19.50 -7.53
CA GLY A 198 -43.82 -19.06 -6.15
C GLY A 198 -42.42 -19.40 -5.65
N THR A 199 -41.63 -20.22 -6.36
CA THR A 199 -40.24 -20.49 -5.99
C THR A 199 -39.43 -19.19 -6.03
N VAL A 200 -38.69 -18.88 -4.96
CA VAL A 200 -37.74 -17.76 -4.93
C VAL A 200 -36.39 -18.24 -5.45
N VAL A 201 -35.93 -17.62 -6.53
CA VAL A 201 -34.61 -17.81 -7.13
C VAL A 201 -33.71 -16.67 -6.71
N THR A 202 -32.48 -16.99 -6.31
CA THR A 202 -31.44 -15.99 -6.06
C THR A 202 -30.34 -16.10 -7.11
N VAL A 203 -29.86 -14.96 -7.60
CA VAL A 203 -28.77 -14.88 -8.58
C VAL A 203 -27.67 -13.95 -8.09
N VAL A 204 -26.42 -14.42 -8.18
CA VAL A 204 -25.21 -13.67 -7.81
C VAL A 204 -24.17 -13.81 -8.92
N ALA A 205 -23.42 -12.74 -9.18
CA ALA A 205 -22.23 -12.78 -10.03
C ALA A 205 -20.97 -12.68 -9.16
N LYS A 206 -19.92 -13.38 -9.57
CA LYS A 206 -18.60 -13.37 -8.94
C LYS A 206 -17.53 -13.07 -9.98
N ASP A 207 -16.69 -12.09 -9.72
CA ASP A 207 -15.57 -11.76 -10.60
C ASP A 207 -14.38 -12.73 -10.41
N LYS A 208 -13.26 -12.45 -11.08
CA LYS A 208 -12.04 -13.26 -10.99
C LYS A 208 -11.29 -13.06 -9.66
N ALA A 209 -11.41 -11.89 -9.04
CA ALA A 209 -10.82 -11.59 -7.74
C ALA A 209 -11.59 -12.25 -6.58
N GLY A 210 -12.81 -12.72 -6.85
CA GLY A 210 -13.67 -13.40 -5.91
C GLY A 210 -14.68 -12.47 -5.24
N ASN A 211 -14.84 -11.23 -5.69
CA ASN A 211 -15.85 -10.32 -5.16
C ASN A 211 -17.23 -10.72 -5.71
N GLU A 212 -18.26 -10.62 -4.86
CA GLU A 212 -19.62 -11.04 -5.20
C GLU A 212 -20.57 -9.85 -5.28
N SER A 213 -21.41 -9.84 -6.31
CA SER A 213 -22.47 -8.86 -6.45
C SER A 213 -23.46 -8.94 -5.30
N THR A 214 -24.30 -7.92 -5.14
CA THR A 214 -25.53 -8.10 -4.35
C THR A 214 -26.42 -9.18 -4.96
N LEU A 215 -27.22 -9.84 -4.13
CA LEU A 215 -28.15 -10.88 -4.57
C LEU A 215 -29.33 -10.26 -5.33
N LEU A 216 -29.62 -10.76 -6.52
CA LEU A 216 -30.91 -10.58 -7.18
C LEU A 216 -31.88 -11.66 -6.67
N LYS A 217 -33.09 -11.27 -6.28
CA LYS A 217 -34.20 -12.20 -5.95
C LYS A 217 -35.28 -12.11 -7.03
N VAL A 218 -35.73 -13.25 -7.54
CA VAL A 218 -36.79 -13.37 -8.55
C VAL A 218 -37.78 -14.43 -8.11
N ILE A 219 -39.09 -14.17 -8.23
CA ILE A 219 -40.14 -15.15 -7.95
C ILE A 219 -40.58 -15.79 -9.26
N VAL A 220 -40.62 -17.11 -9.31
CA VAL A 220 -41.14 -17.86 -10.47
C VAL A 220 -42.64 -17.60 -10.60
N LYS A 221 -43.05 -17.07 -11.75
CA LYS A 221 -44.46 -16.83 -12.11
C LYS A 221 -45.11 -18.12 -12.62
N LYS A 222 -46.43 -18.13 -12.74
CA LYS A 222 -47.16 -19.25 -13.36
C LYS A 222 -46.78 -19.39 -14.84
#